data_AF-A0A258RMI4-F1
#
_entry.id   AF-A0A258RMI4-F1
#
_cell.length_a   1.000
_cell.length_b   1.000
_cell.length_c   1.000
_cell.angle_alpha   90.00
_cell.angle_beta   90.00
_cell.angle_gamma   90.00
#
_symmetry.space_group_name_H-M   'P 1'
#
loop_
_entity.id
_entity.type
_entity.pdbx_description
1 polymer ?
#
loop_
_entity_poly.entity_id
_entity_poly.type
_entity_poly.pdbx_seq_one_letter_code
_entity_poly.pdbx_strand_id
1 'polypeptide(L)'
;MKVNPATTAHHATHDGVHYHFCSSGCLAKFTADPAKYLSGSKRAEPVAAPGAMWTCPMHREIRQQGPGTCPICGMALEPEEPSLDNAPNPELVDFTRRWWVSAALAVPLLILTMGTEFLGLHLVDPAYSPWIQFVDCR
;
A
#
# COMPACT_ATOMS: atom_id res chain seq x y z
N MET A 1 24.63 -7.07 -9.65
CA MET A 1 24.82 -7.76 -8.35
C MET A 1 25.19 -9.21 -8.62
N LYS A 2 26.31 -9.71 -8.08
CA LYS A 2 26.74 -11.12 -8.18
C LYS A 2 26.72 -11.72 -6.78
N VAL A 3 26.03 -12.84 -6.61
CA VAL A 3 25.99 -13.59 -5.34
C VAL A 3 27.27 -14.42 -5.25
N ASN A 4 28.04 -14.28 -4.17
CA ASN A 4 29.28 -15.04 -3.98
C ASN A 4 28.96 -16.45 -3.43
N PRO A 5 29.18 -17.52 -4.20
CA PRO A 5 28.78 -18.88 -3.82
C PRO A 5 29.51 -19.43 -2.59
N ALA A 6 30.68 -18.88 -2.23
CA ALA A 6 31.46 -19.34 -1.09
C ALA A 6 30.99 -18.77 0.26
N THR A 7 30.21 -17.68 0.26
CA THR A 7 29.82 -16.98 1.49
C THR A 7 28.33 -17.06 1.79
N THR A 8 27.51 -17.58 0.86
CA THR A 8 26.07 -17.69 1.08
C THR A 8 25.76 -18.98 1.82
N ALA A 9 24.90 -18.96 2.83
CA ALA A 9 24.38 -20.19 3.43
C ALA A 9 23.15 -20.76 2.67
N HIS A 10 22.68 -20.06 1.63
CA HIS A 10 21.40 -20.31 0.99
C HIS A 10 21.59 -20.88 -0.43
N HIS A 11 21.39 -22.19 -0.56
CA HIS A 11 21.52 -22.93 -1.82
C HIS A 11 20.29 -23.79 -2.07
N ALA A 12 19.93 -23.97 -3.34
CA ALA A 12 18.96 -24.98 -3.75
C ALA A 12 19.46 -25.67 -5.03
N THR A 13 19.16 -26.96 -5.17
CA THR A 13 19.46 -27.73 -6.37
C THR A 13 18.17 -28.00 -7.13
N HIS A 14 18.13 -27.67 -8.41
CA HIS A 14 16.98 -27.95 -9.29
C HIS A 14 17.51 -28.45 -10.64
N ASP A 15 16.99 -29.58 -11.13
CA ASP A 15 17.43 -30.25 -12.37
C ASP A 15 18.96 -30.45 -12.48
N GLY A 16 19.62 -30.73 -11.36
CA GLY A 16 21.07 -30.92 -11.30
C GLY A 16 21.90 -29.63 -11.38
N VAL A 17 21.25 -28.46 -11.43
CA VAL A 17 21.90 -27.14 -11.38
C VAL A 17 21.83 -26.58 -9.97
N HIS A 18 22.97 -26.09 -9.47
CA HIS A 18 23.07 -25.44 -8.16
C HIS A 18 22.78 -23.94 -8.26
N TYR A 19 21.76 -23.48 -7.55
CA TYR A 19 21.38 -22.08 -7.45
C TYR A 19 21.80 -21.50 -6.10
N HIS A 20 22.32 -20.27 -6.12
CA HIS A 20 22.82 -19.54 -4.95
C HIS A 20 21.96 -18.31 -4.69
N PHE A 21 21.55 -18.09 -3.44
CA PHE A 21 20.65 -17.00 -3.06
C PHE A 21 21.30 -16.08 -2.03
N CYS A 22 21.00 -14.79 -2.09
CA CYS A 22 21.51 -13.80 -1.15
C CYS A 22 20.80 -13.82 0.22
N SER A 23 19.61 -14.43 0.32
CA SER A 23 18.79 -14.43 1.53
C SER A 23 17.91 -15.67 1.63
N SER A 24 17.48 -16.00 2.86
CA SER A 24 16.53 -17.07 3.14
C SER A 24 15.18 -16.86 2.45
N GLY A 25 14.72 -15.61 2.35
CA GLY A 25 13.47 -15.28 1.66
C GLY A 25 13.51 -15.57 0.16
N CYS A 26 14.66 -15.34 -0.50
CA CYS A 26 14.85 -15.72 -1.90
C CYS A 26 14.88 -17.24 -2.09
N LEU A 27 15.57 -17.97 -1.20
CA LEU A 27 15.57 -19.43 -1.21
C LEU A 27 14.16 -20.00 -1.04
N ALA A 28 13.42 -19.56 -0.01
CA ALA A 28 12.09 -20.07 0.28
C ALA A 28 11.12 -19.90 -0.90
N LYS A 29 11.20 -18.76 -1.59
CA LYS A 29 10.38 -18.50 -2.79
C LYS A 29 10.74 -19.41 -3.96
N PHE A 30 12.04 -19.61 -4.21
CA PHE A 30 12.50 -20.48 -5.28
C PHE A 30 12.16 -21.95 -5.00
N THR A 31 12.29 -22.41 -3.74
CA THR A 31 11.91 -23.77 -3.36
C THR A 31 10.41 -24.01 -3.41
N ALA A 32 9.60 -22.97 -3.21
CA ALA A 32 8.14 -23.07 -3.27
C ALA A 32 7.62 -23.19 -4.70
N ASP A 33 8.21 -22.46 -5.66
CA ASP A 33 7.83 -22.53 -7.08
C ASP A 33 9.03 -22.21 -7.98
N PRO A 34 9.89 -23.20 -8.27
CA PRO A 34 11.10 -22.98 -9.07
C PRO A 34 10.78 -22.69 -10.53
N ALA A 35 9.74 -23.32 -11.08
CA ALA A 35 9.31 -23.16 -12.47
C ALA A 35 8.99 -21.69 -12.80
N LYS A 36 8.38 -20.96 -11.86
CA LYS A 36 8.09 -19.53 -12.00
C LYS A 36 9.32 -18.65 -12.22
N TYR A 37 10.47 -19.01 -11.64
CA TYR A 37 11.71 -18.24 -11.77
C TYR A 37 12.59 -18.72 -12.93
N LEU A 38 12.45 -19.98 -13.34
CA LEU A 38 13.23 -20.58 -14.43
C LEU A 38 12.59 -20.40 -15.81
N SER A 39 11.27 -20.17 -15.88
CA SER A 39 10.52 -20.08 -17.14
C SER A 39 10.86 -18.87 -18.01
N GLY A 40 11.73 -17.96 -17.54
CA GLY A 40 12.06 -16.73 -18.26
C GLY A 40 10.84 -15.88 -18.58
N SER A 41 9.67 -16.17 -17.97
CA SER A 41 8.45 -15.44 -18.24
C SER A 41 8.67 -14.01 -17.78
N LYS A 42 8.79 -13.11 -18.76
CA LYS A 42 8.75 -11.67 -18.56
C LYS A 42 7.64 -11.40 -17.54
N ARG A 43 7.99 -10.73 -16.44
CA ARG A 43 7.06 -10.41 -15.34
C ARG A 43 5.70 -10.05 -15.94
N ALA A 44 4.64 -10.73 -15.51
CA ALA A 44 3.29 -10.46 -15.99
C ALA A 44 3.07 -8.95 -16.02
N GLU A 45 2.96 -8.40 -17.23
CA GLU A 45 2.74 -6.97 -17.41
C GLU A 45 1.41 -6.64 -16.73
N PRO A 46 1.34 -5.54 -15.97
CA PRO A 46 0.09 -5.15 -15.33
C PRO A 46 -1.00 -5.07 -16.39
N VAL A 47 -2.06 -5.86 -16.22
CA VAL A 47 -3.18 -5.90 -17.16
C VAL A 47 -3.87 -4.55 -17.05
N ALA A 48 -3.74 -3.70 -18.07
CA ALA A 48 -4.44 -2.43 -18.14
C ALA A 48 -5.68 -2.57 -19.02
N ALA A 49 -6.69 -1.72 -18.81
CA ALA A 49 -7.86 -1.67 -19.67
C ALA A 49 -7.43 -1.40 -21.13
N PRO A 50 -8.14 -1.97 -22.13
CA PRO A 50 -7.85 -1.70 -23.54
C PRO A 50 -8.02 -0.19 -23.80
N GLY A 51 -6.93 0.48 -24.17
CA GLY A 51 -6.87 1.94 -24.37
C GLY A 51 -6.36 2.76 -23.18
N ALA A 52 -5.91 2.12 -22.09
CA ALA A 52 -5.28 2.83 -20.98
C ALA A 52 -4.01 3.60 -21.43
N MET A 53 -3.79 4.76 -20.84
CA MET A 53 -2.56 5.54 -21.04
C MET A 53 -1.47 5.00 -20.14
N TRP A 54 -0.30 4.76 -20.72
CA TRP A 54 0.87 4.23 -20.04
C TRP A 54 1.92 5.33 -19.91
N THR A 55 2.50 5.48 -18.73
CA THR A 55 3.49 6.52 -18.43
C THR A 55 4.77 5.95 -17.85
N CYS A 56 5.88 6.66 -18.04
CA CYS A 56 7.16 6.31 -17.44
C CYS A 56 7.24 6.91 -16.03
N PRO A 57 7.58 6.12 -14.98
CA PRO A 57 7.65 6.63 -13.61
C PRO A 57 8.69 7.76 -13.43
N MET A 58 9.71 7.78 -14.29
CA MET A 58 10.76 8.80 -14.29
C MET A 58 10.48 9.97 -15.24
N HIS A 59 9.70 9.76 -16.30
CA HIS A 59 9.47 10.74 -17.37
C HIS A 59 7.97 10.83 -17.67
N ARG A 60 7.25 11.58 -16.83
CA ARG A 60 5.78 11.72 -16.90
C ARG A 60 5.26 12.33 -18.22
N GLU A 61 6.14 13.02 -18.96
CA GLU A 61 5.82 13.57 -20.28
C GLU A 61 5.58 12.48 -21.33
N ILE A 62 6.09 11.27 -21.11
CA ILE A 62 5.86 10.14 -22.00
C ILE A 62 4.55 9.46 -21.59
N ARG A 63 3.51 9.65 -22.41
CA ARG A 63 2.22 8.98 -22.29
C ARG A 63 1.90 8.27 -23.60
N GLN A 64 1.82 6.94 -23.58
CA GLN A 64 1.63 6.11 -24.77
C GLN A 64 0.42 5.18 -24.60
N GLN A 65 -0.26 4.85 -25.69
CA GLN A 65 -1.36 3.89 -25.68
C GLN A 65 -0.78 2.47 -25.81
N GLY A 66 -0.61 1.78 -24.69
CA GLY A 66 -0.17 0.39 -24.63
C GLY A 66 1.18 0.16 -23.92
N PRO A 67 1.49 -1.11 -23.58
CA PRO A 67 2.73 -1.48 -22.93
C PRO A 67 3.91 -1.22 -23.86
N GLY A 68 5.00 -0.70 -23.30
CA GLY A 68 6.17 -0.33 -24.07
C GLY A 68 7.35 0.05 -23.19
N THR A 69 8.43 0.47 -23.86
CA THR A 69 9.66 0.92 -23.21
C THR A 69 9.81 2.42 -23.41
N CYS A 70 10.18 3.14 -22.35
CA CYS A 70 10.46 4.57 -22.40
C CYS A 70 11.67 4.87 -23.31
N PRO A 71 11.54 5.72 -24.35
CA PRO A 71 12.65 6.05 -25.25
C PRO A 71 13.78 6.87 -24.60
N ILE A 72 13.53 7.50 -23.44
CA ILE A 72 14.53 8.32 -22.74
C ILE A 72 15.40 7.47 -21.80
N CYS A 73 14.77 6.60 -21.00
CA CYS A 73 15.48 5.86 -19.93
C CYS A 73 15.45 4.33 -20.07
N GLY A 74 14.77 3.80 -21.09
CA GLY A 74 14.71 2.36 -21.31
C GLY A 74 13.90 1.57 -20.27
N MET A 75 13.23 2.23 -19.33
CA MET A 75 12.35 1.58 -18.35
C MET A 75 11.01 1.18 -18.97
N ALA A 76 10.40 0.12 -18.45
CA ALA A 76 9.05 -0.27 -18.83
C ALA A 76 8.05 0.82 -18.43
N LEU A 77 7.06 1.08 -19.29
CA LEU A 77 5.95 1.95 -18.95
C LEU A 77 5.03 1.25 -17.95
N GLU A 78 4.40 2.03 -17.08
CA GLU A 78 3.36 1.57 -16.15
C GLU A 78 2.02 2.23 -16.54
N PRO A 79 0.88 1.54 -16.38
CA PRO A 79 -0.41 2.13 -16.70
C PRO A 79 -0.73 3.23 -15.69
N GLU A 80 -1.14 4.40 -16.19
CA GLU A 80 -1.44 5.57 -15.36
C GLU A 80 -2.68 5.34 -14.49
N GLU A 81 -3.63 4.57 -15.01
CA GLU A 81 -4.72 4.02 -14.25
C GLU A 81 -4.48 2.51 -14.09
N PRO A 82 -4.29 1.98 -12.87
CA PRO A 82 -4.33 0.55 -12.66
C PRO A 82 -5.69 0.03 -13.16
N SER A 83 -5.72 -1.18 -13.71
CA SER A 83 -6.96 -1.80 -14.19
C SER A 83 -8.07 -1.59 -13.18
N LEU A 84 -9.07 -0.81 -13.56
CA LEU A 84 -10.34 -0.77 -12.89
C LEU A 84 -11.06 -2.07 -13.22
N ASP A 85 -10.64 -3.17 -12.59
CA ASP A 85 -11.62 -4.18 -12.23
C ASP A 85 -12.69 -3.41 -11.46
N ASN A 86 -13.91 -3.35 -11.99
CA ASN A 86 -15.05 -2.66 -11.38
C ASN A 86 -15.44 -3.24 -10.00
N ALA A 87 -14.67 -4.21 -9.49
CA ALA A 87 -14.75 -4.72 -8.15
C ALA A 87 -14.12 -3.69 -7.17
N PRO A 88 -14.84 -3.28 -6.11
CA PRO A 88 -14.28 -2.42 -5.08
C PRO A 88 -13.03 -3.07 -4.47
N ASN A 89 -11.90 -2.35 -4.48
CA ASN A 89 -10.68 -2.82 -3.82
C ASN A 89 -10.99 -3.09 -2.33
N PRO A 90 -10.82 -4.33 -1.83
CA PRO A 90 -11.18 -4.68 -0.46
C PRO A 90 -10.42 -3.85 0.57
N GLU A 91 -9.21 -3.38 0.26
CA GLU A 91 -8.45 -2.48 1.14
C GLU A 91 -9.14 -1.11 1.25
N LEU A 92 -9.59 -0.54 0.13
CA LEU A 92 -10.28 0.75 0.12
C LEU A 92 -11.60 0.68 0.90
N VAL A 93 -12.34 -0.43 0.77
CA VAL A 93 -13.58 -0.68 1.53
C VAL A 93 -13.30 -0.79 3.02
N ASP A 94 -12.24 -1.48 3.41
CA ASP A 94 -11.84 -1.62 4.81
C ASP A 94 -11.42 -0.28 5.43
N PHE A 95 -10.63 0.51 4.70
CA PHE A 95 -10.26 1.87 5.12
C PHE A 95 -11.46 2.79 5.25
N THR A 96 -12.38 2.74 4.27
CA THR A 96 -13.60 3.55 4.27
C THR A 96 -14.51 3.19 5.44
N ARG A 97 -14.67 1.89 5.74
CA ARG A 97 -15.47 1.42 6.88
C ARG A 97 -14.87 1.89 8.21
N ARG A 98 -13.54 1.75 8.39
CA ARG A 98 -12.85 2.21 9.60
C ARG A 98 -12.94 3.72 9.76
N TRP A 99 -12.78 4.47 8.67
CA TRP A 99 -12.92 5.92 8.66
C TRP A 99 -14.33 6.35 9.11
N TRP A 100 -15.38 5.72 8.57
CA TRP A 100 -16.75 6.04 8.95
C TRP A 100 -17.08 5.69 10.41
N VAL A 101 -16.59 4.55 10.91
CA VAL A 101 -16.77 4.18 12.32
C VAL A 101 -16.11 5.21 13.25
N SER A 102 -14.87 5.60 12.94
CA SER A 102 -14.16 6.64 13.71
C SER A 102 -14.86 7.99 13.62
N ALA A 103 -15.35 8.38 12.44
CA ALA A 103 -16.10 9.62 12.26
C ALA A 103 -17.40 9.64 13.08
N ALA A 104 -18.16 8.54 13.09
CA ALA A 104 -19.39 8.44 13.86
C ALA A 104 -19.16 8.56 15.38
N LEU A 105 -18.04 8.05 15.89
CA LEU A 105 -17.65 8.19 17.30
C LEU A 105 -17.09 9.59 17.61
N ALA A 106 -16.37 10.20 16.68
CA ALA A 106 -15.76 11.51 16.86
C ALA A 106 -16.77 12.66 16.76
N VAL A 107 -17.81 12.54 15.92
CA VAL A 107 -18.81 13.60 15.70
C VAL A 107 -19.52 14.02 17.00
N PRO A 108 -20.06 13.12 17.83
CA PRO A 108 -20.67 13.49 19.11
C PRO A 108 -19.69 14.20 20.05
N LEU A 109 -18.45 13.70 20.13
CA LEU A 109 -17.42 14.31 20.97
C LEU A 109 -17.09 15.73 20.47
N LEU A 110 -16.96 15.92 19.16
CA LEU A 110 -16.69 17.22 18.54
C LEU A 110 -17.85 18.20 18.74
N ILE A 111 -19.11 17.73 18.65
CA ILE A 111 -20.28 18.55 18.95
C ILE A 111 -20.30 18.97 20.42
N LEU A 112 -19.95 18.07 21.34
CA LEU A 112 -19.92 18.38 22.77
C LEU A 112 -18.81 19.36 23.14
N THR A 113 -17.62 19.23 22.56
CA THR A 113 -16.45 20.05 22.90
C THR A 113 -16.38 21.38 22.16
N MET A 114 -16.78 21.40 20.89
CA MET A 114 -16.65 22.59 20.03
C MET A 114 -18.03 23.14 19.62
N GLY A 115 -19.03 22.28 19.48
CA GLY A 115 -20.37 22.68 19.04
C GLY A 115 -21.20 23.41 20.11
N THR A 116 -20.99 23.10 21.39
CA THR A 116 -21.70 23.74 22.51
C THR A 116 -21.37 25.22 22.66
N GLU A 117 -20.08 25.58 22.51
CA GLU A 117 -19.64 26.98 22.54
C GLU A 117 -20.05 27.74 21.27
N PHE A 118 -20.01 27.10 20.10
CA PHE A 118 -20.39 27.74 18.84
C PHE A 118 -21.91 27.98 18.72
N LEU A 119 -22.74 27.14 19.35
CA LEU A 119 -24.20 27.26 19.37
C LEU A 119 -24.72 28.09 20.56
N GLY A 120 -23.84 28.62 21.44
CA GLY A 120 -24.22 29.44 22.60
C GLY A 120 -25.04 28.69 23.65
N LEU A 121 -25.06 27.36 23.60
CA LEU A 121 -25.76 26.50 24.54
C LEU A 121 -24.76 26.03 25.61
N HIS A 122 -24.55 26.85 26.63
CA HIS A 122 -23.80 26.47 27.82
C HIS A 122 -24.57 25.40 28.63
N LEU A 123 -24.46 24.14 28.21
CA LEU A 123 -25.04 22.99 28.93
C LEU A 123 -24.27 22.66 30.23
N VAL A 124 -23.09 23.24 30.43
CA VAL A 124 -22.32 23.13 31.67
C VAL A 124 -22.16 24.53 32.27
N ASP A 125 -22.89 24.76 33.34
CA ASP A 125 -22.77 25.95 34.18
C ASP A 125 -21.34 25.99 34.80
N PRO A 126 -20.60 27.11 34.72
CA PRO A 126 -19.25 27.25 35.29
C PRO A 126 -19.13 26.86 36.77
N ALA A 127 -20.26 26.69 37.47
CA ALA A 127 -20.36 26.27 38.86
C ALA A 127 -19.77 24.87 39.17
N TYR A 128 -19.59 23.99 38.17
CA TYR A 128 -19.08 22.62 38.41
C TYR A 128 -17.55 22.47 38.31
N SER A 129 -16.83 23.48 37.80
CA SER A 129 -15.37 23.43 37.69
C SER A 129 -14.61 23.30 39.04
N PRO A 130 -15.09 23.88 40.16
CA PRO A 130 -14.40 23.73 41.45
C PRO A 130 -14.50 22.31 42.02
N TRP A 131 -15.63 21.62 41.78
CA TRP A 131 -15.90 20.31 42.37
C TRP A 131 -15.09 19.19 41.73
N ILE A 132 -14.84 19.27 40.42
CA ILE A 132 -14.00 18.31 39.70
C ILE A 132 -12.52 18.44 40.14
N GLN A 133 -12.06 19.66 40.43
CA GLN A 133 -10.70 19.90 40.97
C GLN A 133 -10.50 19.31 42.38
N PHE A 134 -11.55 19.20 43.20
CA PHE A 134 -11.46 18.61 44.53
C PHE A 134 -11.30 17.08 44.53
N VAL A 135 -11.74 16.40 43.47
CA VAL A 135 -11.65 14.93 43.37
C VAL A 135 -10.31 14.49 42.78
N ASP A 136 -9.70 15.29 41.91
CA ASP A 136 -8.42 15.00 41.24
C ASP A 136 -7.18 15.31 42.11
N CYS A 137 -7.38 15.91 43.29
CA CYS A 137 -6.32 16.31 44.22
C CYS A 137 -6.21 15.41 45.47
N ARG A 138 -6.72 14.17 45.42
CA ARG A 138 -6.60 13.19 46.50
C ARG A 138 -5.92 11.90 46.08
#